data_AF-A0A950J546-F1
#
_entry.id   AF-A0A950J546-F1
#
_cell.length_a   1.000
_cell.length_b   1.000
_cell.length_c   1.000
_cell.angle_alpha   90.00
_cell.angle_beta   90.00
_cell.angle_gamma   90.00
#
_symmetry.space_group_name_H-M   'P 1'
#
loop_
_entity.id
_entity.type
_entity.pdbx_description
1 polymer ?
#
loop_
_entity_poly.entity_id
_entity_poly.type
_entity_poly.pdbx_seq_one_letter_code
_entity_poly.pdbx_strand_id
1 'polypeptide(L)'
;QGTYREISSCSVCGEFQARRMDARYRSKADRSVRHVHTLNGSGVAVGRALIAVMETYQDQGGGIAVPDALQPYMGGTKRIERAT
;
A
#
# COMPACT_ATOMS: atom_id res chain seq x y z
N GLN A 1 9.26 -5.66 16.66
CA GLN A 1 9.70 -4.37 17.28
C GLN A 1 8.87 -3.91 18.49
N GLY A 2 7.79 -4.59 18.87
CA GLY A 2 6.99 -4.22 20.05
C GLY A 2 6.26 -2.87 19.96
N THR A 3 6.12 -2.32 18.76
CA THR A 3 5.49 -1.02 18.51
C THR A 3 4.92 -0.95 17.10
N TYR A 4 4.01 -0.01 16.86
CA TYR A 4 3.50 0.28 15.53
C TYR A 4 4.54 1.02 14.69
N ARG A 5 4.66 0.63 13.42
CA ARG A 5 5.46 1.33 12.41
C ARG A 5 4.53 1.73 11.27
N GLU A 6 4.73 2.94 10.75
CA GLU A 6 3.97 3.43 9.61
C GLU A 6 4.14 2.47 8.42
N ILE A 7 3.03 2.06 7.81
CA ILE A 7 3.00 1.18 6.64
C ILE A 7 2.30 1.83 5.43
N SER A 8 1.55 2.90 5.69
CA SER A 8 0.80 3.66 4.71
C SER A 8 0.63 5.11 5.17
N SER A 9 0.46 6.00 4.19
CA SER A 9 0.01 7.37 4.38
C SER A 9 -1.04 7.65 3.31
N CYS A 10 -2.18 8.21 3.72
CA CYS A 10 -3.31 8.55 2.86
C CYS A 10 -3.71 10.00 3.10
N SER A 11 -3.81 10.78 2.03
CA SER A 11 -4.01 12.23 2.11
C SER A 11 -5.00 12.75 1.07
N VAL A 12 -5.82 13.72 1.49
CA VAL A 12 -6.59 14.58 0.59
C VAL A 12 -5.77 15.85 0.35
N CYS A 13 -5.34 16.08 -0.88
CA CYS A 13 -4.53 17.25 -1.24
C CYS A 13 -5.37 18.40 -1.81
N GLY A 14 -6.68 18.19 -2.00
CA GLY A 14 -7.57 19.18 -2.62
C GLY A 14 -7.01 19.64 -3.96
N GLU A 15 -7.07 20.94 -4.22
CA GLU A 15 -6.56 21.52 -5.47
C GLU A 15 -5.04 21.78 -5.47
N PHE A 16 -4.31 21.54 -4.38
CA PHE A 16 -2.92 22.00 -4.23
C PHE A 16 -1.99 21.46 -5.32
N GLN A 17 -2.02 20.15 -5.56
CA GLN A 17 -1.22 19.52 -6.61
C GLN A 17 -1.78 19.88 -8.00
N ALA A 18 -3.11 19.91 -8.15
CA ALA A 18 -3.77 20.22 -9.41
C ALA A 18 -3.43 21.62 -9.93
N ARG A 19 -3.32 22.62 -9.06
CA ARG A 19 -2.88 23.99 -9.40
C ARG A 19 -1.44 24.04 -9.89
N ARG A 20 -0.56 23.15 -9.40
CA ARG A 20 0.85 23.06 -9.83
C ARG A 20 1.03 22.36 -11.17
N MET A 21 0.19 21.37 -11.47
CA MET A 21 0.24 20.59 -12.72
C MET A 21 -0.71 21.11 -13.80
N ASP A 22 -1.49 22.15 -13.48
CA ASP A 22 -2.57 22.66 -14.30
C ASP A 22 -3.65 21.62 -14.67
N ALA A 23 -3.93 20.68 -13.77
CA ALA A 23 -4.93 19.63 -13.97
C ALA A 23 -6.34 20.18 -13.69
N ARG A 24 -7.16 20.27 -14.73
CA ARG A 24 -8.50 20.88 -14.68
C ARG A 24 -9.57 19.92 -15.17
N TYR A 25 -10.79 20.11 -14.70
CA TYR A 25 -11.99 19.50 -15.25
C TYR A 25 -13.01 20.57 -15.64
N ARG A 26 -13.91 20.21 -16.56
CA ARG A 26 -15.05 21.04 -16.92
C ARG A 26 -16.32 20.44 -16.33
N SER A 27 -17.00 21.20 -15.49
CA SER A 27 -18.26 20.80 -14.89
C SER A 27 -19.33 20.62 -15.97
N LYS A 28 -20.10 19.52 -15.90
CA LYS A 28 -21.21 19.28 -16.83
C LYS A 28 -22.42 20.18 -16.54
N ALA A 29 -22.59 20.61 -15.28
CA ALA A 29 -23.75 21.37 -14.84
C ALA A 29 -23.70 22.84 -15.30
N ASP A 30 -22.55 23.49 -15.12
CA ASP A 30 -22.38 24.94 -15.35
C ASP A 30 -21.29 25.28 -16.38
N ARG A 31 -20.67 24.26 -17.01
CA ARG A 31 -19.55 24.40 -17.97
C ARG A 31 -18.32 25.12 -17.42
N SER A 32 -18.27 25.40 -16.11
CA SER A 32 -17.15 26.04 -15.46
C SER A 32 -15.90 25.15 -15.50
N VAL A 33 -14.73 25.79 -15.62
CA VAL A 33 -13.44 25.10 -15.54
C VAL A 33 -12.92 25.26 -14.12
N ARG A 34 -12.63 24.15 -13.45
CA ARG A 34 -12.13 24.12 -12.07
C ARG A 34 -10.94 23.15 -11.97
N HIS A 35 -10.09 23.32 -10.96
CA HIS A 35 -9.03 22.36 -10.69
C HIS A 35 -9.62 21.07 -10.11
N VAL A 36 -9.04 19.92 -10.46
CA VAL A 36 -9.45 18.66 -9.83
C VAL A 36 -8.97 18.62 -8.37
N HIS A 37 -9.66 17.85 -7.53
CA HIS A 37 -9.11 17.45 -6.24
C HIS A 37 -8.25 16.21 -6.42
N THR A 38 -7.07 16.19 -5.80
CA THR A 38 -6.21 15.01 -5.80
C THR A 38 -6.19 14.37 -4.42
N LEU A 39 -6.08 13.05 -4.42
CA LEU A 39 -5.87 12.21 -3.25
C LEU A 39 -4.76 11.22 -3.60
N ASN A 40 -4.02 10.78 -2.58
CA ASN A 40 -3.05 9.70 -2.75
C ASN A 40 -3.03 8.83 -1.48
N GLY A 41 -2.61 7.58 -1.65
CA GLY A 41 -2.54 6.62 -0.56
C GLY A 41 -1.68 5.42 -0.92
N SER A 42 -0.79 5.02 -0.01
CA SER A 42 -0.02 3.78 -0.16
C SER A 42 -0.91 2.57 0.18
N GLY A 43 -1.07 1.61 -0.73
CA GLY A 43 -1.90 0.41 -0.51
C GLY A 43 -1.17 -0.89 -0.83
N VAL A 44 0.12 -1.04 -0.55
CA VAL A 44 0.85 -0.67 0.68
C VAL A 44 2.34 -0.44 0.36
N ALA A 45 3.14 0.11 1.28
CA ALA A 45 4.60 0.09 1.12
C ALA A 45 5.15 -1.36 1.18
N VAL A 46 5.35 -1.99 0.02
CA VAL A 46 5.65 -3.43 -0.12
C VAL A 46 6.82 -3.90 0.76
N GLY A 47 7.94 -3.18 0.78
CA GLY A 47 9.09 -3.55 1.61
C GLY A 47 8.78 -3.53 3.12
N ARG A 48 7.95 -2.58 3.58
CA ARG A 48 7.51 -2.54 4.99
C ARG A 48 6.51 -3.66 5.30
N ALA A 49 5.61 -3.95 4.36
CA ALA A 49 4.68 -5.07 4.48
C ALA A 49 5.42 -6.42 4.56
N LEU A 50 6.48 -6.61 3.78
CA LEU A 50 7.32 -7.80 3.85
C LEU A 50 7.91 -8.00 5.25
N ILE A 51 8.52 -6.96 5.84
CA ILE A 51 9.07 -7.04 7.20
C ILE A 51 7.98 -7.40 8.21
N ALA A 52 6.80 -6.78 8.12
CA ALA A 52 5.67 -7.08 9.01
C ALA A 52 5.20 -8.54 8.87
N VAL A 53 5.11 -9.06 7.64
CA VAL A 53 4.78 -10.47 7.38
C VAL A 53 5.84 -11.39 7.97
N MET A 54 7.12 -11.12 7.73
CA MET A 54 8.21 -11.94 8.27
C MET A 54 8.23 -11.94 9.81
N GLU A 55 8.13 -10.78 10.46
CA GLU A 55 8.10 -10.70 11.93
C GLU A 55 6.87 -11.42 12.53
N THR A 56 5.72 -11.39 11.85
CA THR A 56 4.45 -11.92 12.37
C THR A 56 4.26 -13.42 12.08
N TYR A 57 4.77 -13.91 10.94
CA TYR A 57 4.56 -15.28 10.46
C TYR A 57 5.80 -16.17 10.61
N GLN A 58 6.84 -15.70 11.29
CA GLN A 58 7.99 -16.55 11.64
C GLN A 58 7.58 -17.61 12.65
N ASP A 59 7.94 -18.86 12.38
CA ASP A 59 7.74 -19.98 13.31
C ASP A 59 9.00 -20.30 14.14
N GLN A 60 8.86 -21.24 15.09
CA GLN A 60 9.98 -21.67 15.95
C GLN A 60 11.11 -22.37 15.17
N GLY A 61 10.82 -22.95 14.00
CA GLY A 61 11.82 -23.55 13.11
C GLY A 61 12.59 -22.52 12.27
N GLY A 62 12.25 -21.22 12.40
CA GLY A 62 12.89 -20.13 11.66
C GLY A 62 12.43 -20.00 10.21
N GLY A 63 11.40 -20.75 9.80
CA GLY A 63 10.72 -20.51 8.51
C GLY A 63 9.62 -19.46 8.65
N ILE A 64 9.11 -19.01 7.50
CA ILE A 64 8.05 -18.00 7.43
C ILE A 64 6.81 -18.65 6.81
N ALA A 65 5.71 -18.72 7.56
CA ALA A 65 4.43 -19.13 7.01
C ALA A 65 3.91 -18.08 6.01
N VAL A 66 3.36 -18.53 4.88
CA VAL A 66 2.81 -17.63 3.86
C VAL A 66 1.34 -17.33 4.22
N PRO A 67 0.95 -16.06 4.41
CA PRO A 67 -0.45 -15.69 4.65
C PRO A 67 -1.37 -16.28 3.59
N ASP A 68 -2.52 -16.82 4.00
CA ASP A 68 -3.44 -17.52 3.09
C ASP A 68 -3.80 -16.70 1.84
N ALA A 69 -3.98 -15.40 2.00
CA ALA A 69 -4.28 -14.47 0.91
C ALA A 69 -3.17 -14.37 -0.16
N LEU A 70 -1.92 -14.69 0.20
CA LEU A 70 -0.76 -14.63 -0.70
C LEU A 70 -0.45 -15.97 -1.38
N GLN A 71 -0.94 -17.10 -0.85
CA GLN A 71 -0.63 -18.44 -1.37
C GLN A 71 -0.97 -18.63 -2.87
N PRO A 72 -2.11 -18.11 -3.41
CA PRO A 72 -2.40 -18.21 -4.85
C PRO A 72 -1.36 -17.52 -5.73
N TYR A 73 -0.72 -16.46 -5.24
CA TYR A 73 0.33 -15.73 -5.94
C TYR A 73 1.71 -16.40 -5.83
N MET A 74 1.84 -17.41 -4.97
CA MET A 74 3.08 -18.14 -4.71
C MET A 74 2.99 -19.62 -5.14
N GLY A 75 2.09 -19.94 -6.08
CA GLY A 75 1.92 -21.31 -6.57
C GLY A 75 1.41 -22.30 -5.51
N GLY A 76 0.67 -21.82 -4.51
CA GLY A 76 0.18 -22.64 -3.40
C GLY A 76 1.22 -22.89 -2.30
N THR A 77 2.38 -22.23 -2.36
CA THR A 77 3.41 -22.31 -1.32
C THR A 77 2.84 -21.84 0.03
N LYS A 78 2.87 -22.72 1.03
CA LYS A 78 2.36 -22.43 2.38
C LYS A 78 3.43 -21.91 3.34
N ARG A 79 4.71 -22.15 3.02
CA ARG A 79 5.83 -21.85 3.92
C ARG A 79 7.11 -21.61 3.13
N ILE A 80 7.90 -20.63 3.54
CA ILE A 80 9.27 -20.39 3.07
C ILE A 80 10.23 -20.96 4.11
N GLU A 81 11.10 -21.87 3.67
CA GLU A 81 12.12 -22.50 4.52
C GLU A 81 13.26 -21.52 4.85
N ARG A 82 13.88 -21.73 6.01
CA ARG A 82 15.12 -21.04 6.35
C ARG A 82 16.22 -21.50 5.40
N ALA A 83 16.94 -20.55 4.78
CA ALA A 83 18.11 -20.87 3.99
C ALA A 83 19.16 -21.58 4.87
N THR A 84 19.61 -22.74 4.40
CA THR A 84 20.71 -23.54 4.98
C THR A 84 22.06 -22.93 4.67
#